data_AF-A0A7S0JL94-F1
#
_entry.id   AF-A0A7S0JL94-F1
#
_cell.length_a   1.000
_cell.length_b   1.000
_cell.length_c   1.000
_cell.angle_alpha   90.00
_cell.angle_beta   90.00
_cell.angle_gamma   90.00
#
_symmetry.space_group_name_H-M   'P 1'
#
loop_
_entity.id
_entity.type
_entity.pdbx_description
1 polymer ?
#
loop_
_entity_poly.entity_id
_entity_poly.type
_entity_poly.pdbx_seq_one_letter_code
_entity_poly.pdbx_strand_id
1 'polypeptide(L)'
;GWVWVLEASFLEVYNEALRDLLNNNDAHNSSLAIKHEEAWGTVVVGLSREEVSSMEQINMLMARASKQRAVGSTDMNAQSSRSHSVFALYLKGLNRERGTELHGALHLVDLAGSERLHKTGGTRM
;
A
#
# COMPACT_ATOMS: atom_id res chain seq x y z
N GLY A 1 -27.09 14.22 -9.37
CA GLY A 1 -25.88 13.92 -10.16
C GLY A 1 -25.07 12.80 -9.54
N TRP A 2 -23.82 13.04 -9.11
CA TRP A 2 -22.90 12.03 -8.59
C TRP A 2 -22.55 12.25 -7.10
N VAL A 3 -22.43 11.16 -6.34
CA VAL A 3 -21.89 11.13 -4.98
C VAL A 3 -20.62 10.28 -5.00
N TRP A 4 -19.52 10.82 -4.47
CA TRP A 4 -18.22 10.14 -4.48
C TRP A 4 -17.82 9.71 -3.08
N VAL A 5 -17.28 8.51 -2.98
CA VAL A 5 -16.59 7.99 -1.80
C VAL A 5 -15.16 7.67 -2.21
N LEU A 6 -14.19 8.14 -1.43
CA LEU A 6 -12.78 7.88 -1.66
C LEU A 6 -12.23 7.08 -0.49
N GLU A 7 -11.49 6.02 -0.80
CA GLU A 7 -10.80 5.21 0.20
C GLU A 7 -9.31 5.14 -0.16
N ALA A 8 -8.44 5.15 0.85
CA ALA A 8 -7.00 5.02 0.66
C ALA A 8 -6.47 3.79 1.39
N SER A 9 -5.48 3.12 0.79
CA SER A 9 -4.72 2.02 1.39
C SER A 9 -3.23 2.21 1.17
N PHE A 10 -2.41 1.69 2.08
CA PHE A 10 -0.96 1.74 1.95
C PHE A 10 -0.35 0.38 2.31
N LEU A 11 0.31 -0.24 1.33
CA LEU A 11 0.94 -1.55 1.42
C LEU A 11 2.47 -1.42 1.29
N GLU A 12 3.19 -2.17 2.10
CA GLU A 12 4.60 -2.48 1.89
C GLU A 12 4.75 -3.93 1.43
N VAL A 13 5.65 -4.16 0.47
CA VAL A 13 6.11 -5.48 0.07
C VAL A 13 7.60 -5.58 0.39
N TYR A 14 7.95 -6.47 1.31
CA TYR A 14 9.34 -6.71 1.71
C TYR A 14 9.62 -8.20 1.72
N ASN A 15 10.58 -8.64 0.92
CA ASN A 15 10.98 -10.05 0.81
C ASN A 15 9.76 -10.98 0.62
N GLU A 16 8.91 -10.67 -0.36
CA GLU A 16 7.65 -11.37 -0.67
C GLU A 16 6.58 -11.35 0.44
N ALA A 17 6.83 -10.71 1.58
CA ALA A 17 5.86 -10.52 2.64
C ALA A 17 5.08 -9.21 2.43
N LEU A 18 3.76 -9.31 2.56
CA LEU A 18 2.84 -8.17 2.54
C LEU A 18 2.70 -7.58 3.94
N ARG A 19 2.76 -6.25 4.05
CA ARG A 19 2.53 -5.52 5.30
C ARG A 19 1.60 -4.35 5.09
N ASP A 20 0.57 -4.26 5.92
CA ASP A 20 -0.32 -3.12 5.99
C ASP A 20 0.35 -1.98 6.76
N LEU A 21 0.54 -0.82 6.12
CA LEU A 21 1.18 0.35 6.72
C LEU A 21 0.18 1.30 7.40
N LEU A 22 -1.13 1.05 7.28
CA LEU A 22 -2.17 1.84 7.94
C LEU A 22 -2.68 1.19 9.24
N ASN A 23 -2.50 -0.12 9.39
CA ASN A 23 -2.88 -0.84 10.60
C ASN A 23 -1.79 -0.73 11.70
N ASN A 24 -2.21 -0.28 12.88
CA ASN A 24 -1.36 -0.12 14.06
C ASN A 24 -1.29 -1.37 14.94
N ASN A 25 -2.08 -2.41 14.67
CA ASN A 25 -2.04 -3.62 15.47
C ASN A 25 -0.81 -4.47 15.09
N ASP A 26 0.06 -4.70 16.07
CA ASP A 26 1.15 -5.69 16.04
C ASP A 26 0.64 -7.15 15.85
N ALA A 27 -0.68 -7.34 15.75
CA ALA A 27 -1.28 -8.56 15.26
C ALA A 27 -0.93 -8.73 13.78
N HIS A 28 0.24 -9.35 13.53
CA HIS A 28 0.76 -9.90 12.29
C HIS A 28 -0.20 -10.89 11.53
N ASN A 29 -1.52 -10.75 11.65
CA ASN A 29 -2.49 -11.80 11.35
C ASN A 29 -3.80 -11.34 10.68
N SER A 30 -3.84 -10.17 10.00
CA SER A 30 -4.69 -10.14 8.81
C SER A 30 -3.93 -10.93 7.72
N SER A 31 -4.45 -12.11 7.35
CA SER A 31 -3.92 -12.89 6.24
C SER A 31 -4.06 -12.09 4.94
N LEU A 32 -3.08 -11.23 4.66
CA LEU A 32 -3.03 -10.44 3.44
C LEU A 32 -2.86 -11.38 2.26
N ALA A 33 -3.81 -11.33 1.31
CA ALA A 33 -3.80 -12.19 0.15
C ALA A 33 -4.17 -11.41 -1.11
N ILE A 34 -3.37 -11.58 -2.16
CA ILE A 34 -3.63 -10.98 -3.46
C ILE A 34 -4.78 -11.74 -4.14
N LYS A 35 -5.80 -11.00 -4.59
CA LYS A 35 -6.93 -11.53 -5.35
C LYS A 35 -7.27 -10.62 -6.52
N HIS A 36 -8.03 -11.16 -7.46
CA HIS A 36 -8.60 -10.39 -8.58
C HIS A 36 -10.10 -10.22 -8.37
N GLU A 37 -10.56 -8.99 -8.42
CA GLU A 37 -11.95 -8.57 -8.31
C GLU A 37 -12.40 -7.85 -9.59
N GLU A 38 -13.65 -8.02 -9.98
CA GLU A 38 -14.20 -7.43 -11.20
C GLU A 38 -14.22 -5.89 -11.17
N ALA A 39 -14.49 -5.28 -10.01
CA ALA A 39 -14.63 -3.83 -9.87
C ALA A 39 -13.29 -3.08 -9.73
N TRP A 40 -12.30 -3.70 -9.08
CA TRP A 40 -11.05 -3.04 -8.68
C TRP A 40 -9.80 -3.67 -9.30
N GLY A 41 -9.95 -4.74 -10.09
CA GLY A 41 -8.83 -5.50 -10.61
C GLY A 41 -8.09 -6.23 -9.48
N THR A 42 -6.77 -6.09 -9.42
CA THR A 42 -5.95 -6.78 -8.41
C THR A 42 -6.02 -6.03 -7.08
N VAL A 43 -6.49 -6.73 -6.03
CA VAL A 43 -6.64 -6.19 -4.67
C VAL A 43 -5.91 -7.07 -3.65
N VAL A 44 -5.60 -6.51 -2.49
CA VAL A 44 -5.11 -7.26 -1.33
C VAL A 44 -6.23 -7.37 -0.31
N VAL A 45 -6.75 -8.59 -0.13
CA VAL A 45 -7.77 -8.87 0.89
C VAL A 45 -7.15 -8.76 2.27
N GLY A 46 -7.86 -8.10 3.19
CA GLY A 46 -7.38 -7.86 4.56
C GLY A 46 -6.50 -6.62 4.70
N LEU A 47 -6.19 -5.91 3.60
CA LEU A 47 -5.52 -4.62 3.63
C LEU A 47 -6.49 -3.53 4.08
N SER A 48 -6.08 -2.70 5.04
CA SER A 48 -6.88 -1.60 5.54
C SER A 48 -7.16 -0.57 4.46
N ARG A 49 -8.42 -0.16 4.37
CA ARG A 49 -8.89 0.97 3.55
C ARG A 49 -9.54 1.98 4.48
N GLU A 50 -9.09 3.23 4.40
CA GLU A 50 -9.63 4.32 5.21
C GLU A 50 -10.29 5.35 4.30
N GLU A 51 -11.51 5.77 4.63
CA GLU A 51 -12.21 6.82 3.90
C GLU A 51 -11.46 8.15 4.03
N VAL A 52 -11.28 8.85 2.91
CA VAL A 52 -10.62 10.15 2.85
C VAL A 52 -11.52 11.18 2.18
N SER A 53 -11.59 12.35 2.78
CA SER A 53 -12.42 13.48 2.33
C SER A 53 -11.62 14.76 2.13
N SER A 54 -10.33 14.77 2.48
CA SER A 54 -9.46 15.93 2.31
C SER A 54 -8.00 15.55 2.04
N MET A 55 -7.26 16.48 1.43
CA MET A 55 -5.81 16.34 1.23
C MET A 55 -5.06 16.22 2.57
N GLU A 56 -5.56 16.85 3.62
CA GLU A 56 -4.98 16.76 4.96
C GLU A 56 -5.08 15.33 5.51
N GLN A 57 -6.22 14.65 5.33
CA GLN A 57 -6.36 13.24 5.71
C GLN A 57 -5.40 12.35 4.93
N ILE A 58 -5.23 12.58 3.62
CA ILE A 58 -4.24 11.86 2.81
C ILE A 58 -2.83 12.08 3.37
N ASN A 59 -2.44 13.33 3.67
CA ASN A 59 -1.13 13.64 4.22
C ASN A 59 -0.90 12.97 5.59
N MET A 60 -1.92 12.92 6.45
CA MET A 60 -1.85 12.22 7.73
C MET A 60 -1.66 10.70 7.54
N LEU A 61 -2.36 10.09 6.58
CA LEU A 61 -2.17 8.68 6.23
C LEU A 61 -0.75 8.40 5.74
N MET A 62 -0.23 9.24 4.84
CA MET A 62 1.14 9.12 4.32
C MET A 62 2.18 9.25 5.44
N ALA A 63 2.00 10.18 6.36
CA ALA A 63 2.88 10.37 7.51
C ALA A 63 2.84 9.17 8.47
N ARG A 64 1.65 8.62 8.73
CA ARG A 64 1.48 7.43 9.57
C ARG A 64 2.15 6.21 8.92
N ALA A 65 1.92 5.99 7.63
CA ALA A 65 2.54 4.90 6.88
C ALA A 65 4.07 5.00 6.88
N SER A 66 4.63 6.21 6.71
CA SER A 66 6.06 6.47 6.80
C SER A 66 6.63 6.11 8.17
N LYS A 67 5.93 6.49 9.25
CA LYS A 67 6.31 6.10 10.62
C LYS A 67 6.26 4.59 10.81
N GLN A 68 5.22 3.93 10.33
CA GLN A 68 5.06 2.48 10.47
C GLN A 68 6.13 1.70 9.70
N ARG A 69 6.52 2.20 8.51
CA ARG A 69 7.65 1.70 7.73
C ARG A 69 8.97 1.85 8.49
N ALA A 70 9.18 2.98 9.16
CA ALA A 70 10.38 3.21 9.98
C ALA A 70 10.45 2.31 11.22
N VAL A 71 9.33 2.06 11.91
CA VAL A 71 9.31 1.13 13.07
C VAL A 71 9.62 -0.30 12.65
N GLY A 72 9.17 -0.74 11.47
CA GLY A 72 9.56 -2.06 10.94
C GLY A 72 11.06 -2.23 10.73
N SER A 73 11.83 -1.13 10.66
CA SER A 73 13.26 -1.12 10.34
C SER A 73 14.22 -1.16 11.54
N THR A 74 13.73 -1.31 12.78
CA THR A 74 14.57 -1.26 13.99
C THR A 74 15.54 -2.43 14.18
N ASP A 75 15.56 -3.42 13.29
CA ASP A 75 16.62 -4.45 13.24
C ASP A 75 17.64 -4.17 12.12
N MET A 76 18.58 -3.26 12.41
CA MET A 76 19.92 -3.13 11.79
C MET A 76 20.05 -3.05 10.24
N ASN A 77 19.00 -2.79 9.46
CA ASN A 77 19.13 -2.73 7.99
C ASN A 77 18.44 -1.52 7.37
N ALA A 78 19.04 -0.98 6.31
CA ALA A 78 18.46 0.03 5.43
C ALA A 78 17.27 -0.54 4.64
N GLN A 79 16.18 -0.87 5.34
CA GLN A 79 14.99 -1.57 4.81
C GLN A 79 14.26 -0.77 3.73
N SER A 80 14.32 0.56 3.77
CA SER A 80 13.67 1.42 2.77
C SER A 80 14.20 1.24 1.34
N SER A 81 15.46 0.82 1.19
CA SER A 81 16.05 0.51 -0.14
C SER A 81 15.58 -0.85 -0.69
N ARG A 82 15.10 -1.75 0.16
CA ARG A 82 14.80 -3.15 -0.17
C ARG A 82 13.31 -3.49 -0.12
N SER A 83 12.46 -2.54 0.23
CA SER A 83 11.01 -2.72 0.24
C SER A 83 10.32 -1.87 -0.81
N HIS A 84 9.29 -2.43 -1.43
CA HIS A 84 8.40 -1.72 -2.34
C HIS A 84 7.24 -1.14 -1.56
N SER A 85 6.71 0.00 -1.99
CA SER A 85 5.57 0.66 -1.39
C SER A 85 4.49 0.91 -2.43
N VAL A 86 3.24 0.62 -2.07
CA VAL A 86 2.07 0.83 -2.91
C VAL A 86 1.06 1.64 -2.13
N PHE A 87 0.88 2.90 -2.52
CA PHE A 87 -0.28 3.70 -2.12
C PHE A 87 -1.37 3.51 -3.17
N ALA A 88 -2.60 3.26 -2.72
CA ALA A 88 -3.75 3.16 -3.61
C ALA A 88 -4.89 4.06 -3.13
N LEU A 89 -5.48 4.82 -4.06
CA LEU A 89 -6.67 5.62 -3.85
C LEU A 89 -7.80 5.04 -4.71
N TYR A 90 -8.87 4.59 -4.06
CA TYR A 90 -10.06 4.03 -4.68
C TYR A 90 -11.15 5.09 -4.71
N LEU A 91 -11.81 5.23 -5.86
CA LEU A 91 -12.89 6.16 -6.09
C LEU A 91 -14.14 5.37 -6.48
N LYS A 92 -15.22 5.56 -5.71
CA LYS A 92 -16.54 5.01 -6.01
C LYS A 92 -17.51 6.16 -6.25
N GLY A 93 -18.03 6.25 -7.47
CA GLY A 93 -19.02 7.24 -7.88
C GLY A 93 -20.39 6.61 -8.00
N LEU A 94 -21.39 7.16 -7.33
CA LEU A 94 -22.79 6.74 -7.44
C LEU A 94 -23.63 7.86 -8.06
N ASN A 95 -24.31 7.57 -9.16
CA ASN A 95 -25.34 8.44 -9.71
C ASN A 95 -26.72 7.84 -9.49
N ARG A 96 -27.42 8.35 -8.47
CA ARG A 96 -28.75 7.86 -8.08
C ARG A 96 -29.83 8.13 -9.14
N GLU A 97 -29.70 9.20 -9.91
CA GLU A 97 -30.67 9.56 -10.95
C GLU A 97 -30.59 8.60 -12.15
N ARG A 98 -29.40 8.07 -12.43
CA ARG A 98 -29.16 7.15 -13.55
C ARG A 98 -29.07 5.68 -13.15
N GLY A 99 -29.02 5.39 -11.84
CA GLY A 99 -28.78 4.04 -11.33
C GLY A 99 -27.41 3.48 -11.70
N THR A 100 -26.42 4.35 -11.95
CA THR A 100 -25.09 3.95 -12.43
C THR A 100 -24.03 4.10 -11.34
N GLU A 101 -23.10 3.15 -11.30
CA GLU A 101 -21.93 3.16 -10.44
C GLU A 101 -20.65 3.21 -11.28
N LEU A 102 -19.64 3.93 -10.80
CA LEU A 102 -18.30 4.00 -11.39
C LEU A 102 -17.25 3.65 -10.34
N HIS A 103 -16.27 2.86 -10.75
CA HIS A 103 -15.12 2.49 -9.95
C HIS A 103 -13.84 2.95 -10.65
N GLY A 104 -12.91 3.52 -9.89
CA GLY A 104 -11.58 3.87 -10.37
C GLY A 104 -10.55 3.72 -9.28
N ALA A 105 -9.36 3.23 -9.62
CA ALA A 105 -8.25 3.10 -8.68
C ALA A 105 -7.01 3.79 -9.24
N LEU A 106 -6.35 4.59 -8.39
CA LEU A 106 -5.04 5.19 -8.66
C LEU A 106 -4.01 4.50 -7.78
N HIS A 107 -3.00 3.89 -8.40
CA HIS A 107 -1.88 3.26 -7.71
C HIS A 107 -0.61 4.09 -7.90
N LEU A 108 0.00 4.51 -6.79
CA LEU A 108 1.31 5.13 -6.75
C LEU A 108 2.30 4.11 -6.17
N VAL A 109 3.20 3.63 -7.02
CA VAL A 109 4.12 2.55 -6.69
C VAL A 109 5.55 3.08 -6.63
N ASP A 110 6.18 2.91 -5.48
CA ASP A 110 7.61 3.16 -5.25
C ASP A 110 8.32 1.81 -5.16
N LEU A 111 9.22 1.54 -6.11
CA LEU A 111 9.91 0.27 -6.22
C LEU A 111 11.24 0.32 -5.47
N ALA A 112 11.60 -0.79 -4.83
CA ALA A 112 12.90 -0.98 -4.20
C ALA A 112 14.04 -0.74 -5.20
N GLY A 113 15.21 -0.41 -4.64
CA GLY A 113 16.44 -0.19 -5.39
C GLY A 113 16.77 -1.38 -6.29
N SER A 114 17.28 -1.07 -7.49
CA SER A 114 17.66 -2.07 -8.48
C SER A 114 19.16 -2.41 -8.43
N GLU A 115 19.87 -1.99 -7.38
CA GLU A 115 21.30 -2.20 -7.28
C GLU A 115 21.64 -3.69 -7.37
N ARG A 116 22.33 -4.03 -8.45
CA ARG A 116 22.85 -5.38 -8.67
C ARG A 116 24.00 -5.56 -7.70
N LEU A 117 24.01 -6.65 -6.92
CA LEU A 117 25.18 -7.11 -6.17
C LEU A 117 26.29 -7.50 -7.17
N HIS A 118 27.00 -6.51 -7.72
CA HIS A 118 28.20 -6.74 -8.51
C HIS A 118 29.41 -6.46 -7.64
N LYS A 119 30.08 -7.55 -7.23
CA LYS A 119 31.40 -7.63 -6.57
C LYS A 119 31.47 -7.25 -5.09
N THR A 120 31.41 -8.26 -4.22
CA THR A 120 32.49 -8.46 -3.23
C THR A 120 33.07 -9.86 -3.44
N GLY A 121 34.39 -9.89 -3.64
CA GLY A 121 35.12 -11.07 -4.06
C GLY A 121 35.05 -12.21 -3.06
N GLY A 122 34.59 -13.36 -3.52
CA GLY A 122 35.04 -14.64 -2.97
C GLY A 122 36.53 -14.74 -3.21
N THR A 123 37.33 -14.31 -2.23
CA THR A 123 38.75 -14.65 -2.18
C THR A 123 38.83 -16.16 -2.03
N ARG A 124 39.23 -16.79 -3.13
CA ARG A 124 39.76 -18.14 -3.23
C ARG A 124 40.83 -18.33 -2.14
N MET A 125 40.59 -19.23 -1.18
CA MET A 125 41.61 -20.06 -0.53
C MET A 125 40.97 -21.38 -0.11
#